data_AF-A0A3M1G005-F1
#
_entry.id   AF-A0A3M1G005-F1
#
_cell.length_a   1.000
_cell.length_b   1.000
_cell.length_c   1.000
_cell.angle_alpha   90.00
_cell.angle_beta   90.00
_cell.angle_gamma   90.00
#
_symmetry.space_group_name_H-M   'P 1'
#
loop_
_entity.id
_entity.type
_entity.pdbx_description
1 polymer ?
#
loop_
_entity_poly.entity_id
_entity_poly.type
_entity_poly.pdbx_seq_one_letter_code
_entity_poly.pdbx_strand_id
1 'polypeptide(L)' 'MFKEKAVYDVAIIGASLSGCFLALKLAEKGVSVALIDKEKFPRRKPCGEGLSARGVALLNEINLRERILKRSCIF' A
#
# COMPACT_ATOMS: atom_id res chain seq x y z
N MET A 1 0.01 -8.09 31.94
CA MET A 1 0.24 -8.98 30.79
C MET A 1 1.04 -8.18 29.77
N PHE A 2 2.37 -8.29 29.79
CA PHE A 2 3.23 -7.54 28.86
C PHE A 2 3.23 -8.27 27.52
N LYS A 3 2.72 -7.61 26.48
CA LYS A 3 2.70 -8.13 25.12
C LYS A 3 4.14 -8.10 24.60
N GLU A 4 4.63 -9.23 24.09
CA GLU A 4 5.97 -9.35 23.52
C GLU A 4 6.17 -8.28 22.43
N LYS A 5 7.33 -7.62 22.44
CA LYS A 5 7.60 -6.48 21.56
C LYS A 5 7.86 -7.04 20.16
N ALA A 6 6.94 -6.80 19.22
CA ALA A 6 7.12 -7.22 17.84
C ALA A 6 8.35 -6.51 17.25
N VAL A 7 9.30 -7.31 16.74
CA VAL A 7 10.48 -6.83 16.01
C VAL A 7 10.13 -6.80 14.53
N TYR A 8 10.35 -5.66 13.90
CA TYR A 8 10.19 -5.45 12.46
C TYR A 8 11.53 -5.05 11.87
N ASP A 9 11.82 -5.51 10.65
CA ASP A 9 13.04 -5.16 9.93
C ASP A 9 12.95 -3.74 9.34
N VAL A 10 11.75 -3.34 8.92
CA VAL A 10 11.49 -2.05 8.27
C VAL A 10 10.23 -1.41 8.83
N ALA A 11 10.31 -0.10 9.13
CA ALA A 11 9.15 0.73 9.42
C ALA A 11 8.87 1.70 8.27
N ILE A 12 7.62 1.74 7.80
CA ILE A 12 7.14 2.64 6.75
C ILE A 12 6.10 3.57 7.37
N ILE A 13 6.38 4.88 7.32
CA ILE A 13 5.47 5.92 7.81
C ILE A 13 4.68 6.50 6.64
N GLY A 14 3.38 6.27 6.65
CA GLY A 14 2.41 6.67 5.64
C GLY A 14 1.92 5.49 4.80
N ALA A 15 0.64 5.13 4.94
CA ALA A 15 -0.04 4.13 4.12
C ALA A 15 -0.82 4.83 2.98
N SER A 16 -0.07 5.56 2.17
CA SER A 16 -0.49 6.01 0.83
C SER A 16 -0.31 4.87 -0.18
N LEU A 17 -0.63 5.12 -1.46
CA LEU A 17 -0.36 4.14 -2.53
C LEU A 17 1.11 3.68 -2.53
N SER A 18 2.07 4.61 -2.40
CA SER A 18 3.49 4.26 -2.40
C SER A 18 3.90 3.46 -1.17
N GLY A 19 3.44 3.85 0.03
CA GLY A 19 3.75 3.13 1.27
C GLY A 19 3.17 1.71 1.29
N CYS A 20 1.91 1.56 0.85
CA CYS A 20 1.30 0.24 0.70
C CYS A 20 2.01 -0.62 -0.34
N PHE A 21 2.39 -0.03 -1.48
CA PHE A 21 3.12 -0.75 -2.53
C PHE A 21 4.48 -1.24 -2.04
N LEU A 22 5.26 -0.38 -1.37
CA LEU A 22 6.55 -0.76 -0.81
C LEU A 22 6.41 -1.85 0.27
N ALA A 23 5.46 -1.68 1.18
CA ALA A 23 5.18 -2.68 2.22
C ALA A 23 4.86 -4.05 1.60
N LEU A 24 4.03 -4.08 0.56
CA LEU A 24 3.70 -5.30 -0.17
C LEU A 24 4.93 -5.94 -0.80
N LYS A 25 5.74 -5.19 -1.55
CA LYS A 25 6.93 -5.73 -2.23
C LYS A 25 7.99 -6.24 -1.26
N LEU A 26 8.10 -5.63 -0.07
CA LEU A 26 9.00 -6.10 0.99
C LEU A 26 8.44 -7.36 1.66
N ALA A 27 7.14 -7.41 1.95
CA ALA A 27 6.50 -8.59 2.51
C ALA A 27 6.57 -9.80 1.56
N GLU A 28 6.42 -9.60 0.25
CA GLU A 28 6.63 -10.64 -0.79
C GLU A 28 8.05 -11.25 -0.76
N LYS A 29 9.03 -10.50 -0.23
CA LYS A 29 10.42 -10.95 -0.06
C LYS A 29 10.70 -11.53 1.34
N GLY A 30 9.68 -11.68 2.17
CA GLY A 30 9.80 -12.22 3.53
C GLY A 30 10.29 -11.22 4.58
N VAL A 31 10.30 -9.92 4.27
CA VAL A 31 10.72 -8.86 5.21
C VAL A 31 9.58 -8.54 6.16
N SER A 32 9.86 -8.48 7.47
CA SER A 32 8.89 -8.04 8.48
C SER A 32 8.75 -6.52 8.44
N VAL A 33 7.58 -6.02 8.08
CA VAL A 33 7.33 -4.58 7.87
C VAL A 33 6.26 -4.04 8.81
N ALA A 34 6.56 -2.96 9.51
CA ALA A 34 5.59 -2.13 10.20
C ALA A 34 5.12 -0.99 9.28
N LEU A 35 3.91 -1.08 8.73
CA LEU A 35 3.28 0.02 7.98
C LEU A 35 2.37 0.82 8.92
N ILE A 36 2.69 2.10 9.10
CA ILE A 36 2.06 2.97 10.10
C ILE A 36 1.45 4.18 9.39
N ASP A 37 0.19 4.50 9.67
CA ASP A 37 -0.46 5.73 9.22
C ASP A 37 -1.26 6.31 10.40
N LYS A 38 -1.41 7.63 10.42
CA LYS A 38 -2.21 8.33 11.43
C LYS A 38 -3.72 8.13 11.20
N GLU A 39 -4.10 7.83 9.97
CA GLU A 39 -5.49 7.70 9.56
C GLU A 39 -6.04 6.31 9.86
N LYS A 40 -7.34 6.24 10.19
CA LYS A 40 -8.06 4.96 10.32
C LYS A 40 -8.51 4.46 8.94
N PHE A 41 -8.28 3.17 8.66
CA PHE A 41 -8.70 2.55 7.40
C PHE A 41 -10.04 1.79 7.53
N PRO A 42 -10.82 1.65 6.44
CA PRO A 42 -10.60 2.25 5.12
C PRO A 42 -10.87 3.75 5.13
N ARG A 43 -10.05 4.53 4.43
CA ARG A 43 -10.21 5.98 4.30
C ARG A 43 -10.29 6.40 2.84
N ARG A 44 -11.00 7.49 2.58
CA ARG A 44 -10.94 8.15 1.27
C ARG A 44 -9.69 9.01 1.21
N LYS A 45 -8.70 8.59 0.42
CA LYS A 45 -7.50 9.38 0.13
C LYS A 45 -7.52 9.75 -1.36
N PRO A 46 -8.04 10.93 -1.74
CA PRO A 46 -7.97 11.35 -3.13
C PRO A 46 -6.50 11.47 -3.54
N CYS A 47 -6.17 10.81 -4.65
CA CYS A 47 -4.93 11.07 -5.36
C CYS A 47 -5.23 12.30 -6.21
N GLY A 48 -4.48 13.39 -6.04
CA GLY A 48 -4.69 14.62 -6.82
C GLY A 48 -4.38 14.44 -8.31
N GLU A 49 -3.90 13.26 -8.71
CA GLU A 49 -3.32 12.97 -10.02
C GLU A 49 -3.75 11.56 -10.45
N GLY A 50 -3.92 11.37 -11.77
CA GLY A 50 -4.19 10.05 -12.35
C GLY A 50 -2.97 9.12 -12.29
N LEU A 51 -3.19 7.81 -12.50
CA LEU A 51 -2.08 6.86 -12.64
C LEU A 51 -1.47 6.97 -14.04
N SER A 52 -0.15 7.09 -14.12
CA SER A 52 0.57 6.96 -15.40
C SER A 52 0.46 5.54 -15.96
N ALA A 53 0.72 5.35 -17.25
CA ALA A 53 0.75 4.02 -17.88
C ALA A 53 1.69 3.04 -17.12
N ARG A 54 2.82 3.53 -16.62
CA ARG A 54 3.74 2.74 -15.78
C ARG A 54 3.10 2.38 -14.43
N GLY A 55 2.38 3.29 -13.80
CA GLY A 55 1.63 3.01 -12.57
C GLY A 55 0.55 1.94 -12.78
N VAL A 56 -0.16 1.98 -13.91
CA VAL A 56 -1.13 0.93 -14.27
C VAL A 56 -0.46 -0.41 -14.53
N ALA A 57 0.71 -0.42 -15.18
CA ALA A 57 1.48 -1.66 -15.38
C ALA A 57 1.89 -2.31 -14.05
N LEU A 58 2.34 -1.53 -13.06
CA LEU A 58 2.65 -2.04 -11.72
C LEU A 58 1.44 -2.66 -11.01
N LEU A 59 0.21 -2.20 -11.30
CA LEU A 59 -0.99 -2.82 -10.75
C LEU A 59 -1.25 -4.23 -11.30
N ASN A 60 -0.75 -4.56 -12.49
CA ASN A 60 -0.80 -5.93 -13.02
C ASN A 60 0.11 -6.85 -12.21
N GLU A 61 1.32 -6.39 -11.90
CA GLU A 61 2.33 -7.18 -11.18
C GLU A 61 1.84 -7.62 -9.79
N ILE A 62 1.01 -6.79 -9.16
CA ILE A 62 0.44 -7.05 -7.83
C ILE A 62 -1.02 -7.55 -7.87
N ASN A 63 -1.53 -7.94 -9.06
CA ASN A 63 -2.89 -8.47 -9.27
C ASN A 63 -4.02 -7.56 -8.76
N LEU A 64 -3.80 -6.23 -8.74
CA LEU A 64 -4.80 -5.26 -8.26
C LEU A 64 -5.46 -4.45 -9.37
N ARG A 65 -4.97 -4.53 -10.62
CA ARG A 65 -5.49 -3.72 -11.74
C ARG A 65 -7.01 -3.79 -11.88
N GLU A 66 -7.57 -4.99 -12.05
CA GLU A 66 -9.01 -5.18 -12.24
C GLU A 66 -9.84 -4.67 -11.06
N ARG A 67 -9.34 -4.88 -9.84
CA ARG A 67 -10.04 -4.46 -8.61
C ARG A 67 -10.05 -2.94 -8.48
N ILE A 68 -8.98 -2.27 -8.88
CA ILE A 68 -8.86 -0.82 -8.83
C ILE A 68 -9.63 -0.19 -9.99
N LEU A 69 -9.49 -0.66 -11.23
CA LEU A 69 -10.22 -0.13 -12.39
C LEU A 69 -11.75 -0.22 -12.21
N LYS A 70 -12.27 -1.26 -11.56
CA LYS A 70 -13.71 -1.38 -11.25
C LYS A 70 -14.20 -0.41 -10.15
N ARG A 71 -13.29 0.13 -9.33
CA ARG A 71 -13.62 1.06 -8.22
C ARG A 71 -13.27 2.51 -8.53
N SER A 72 -12.37 2.74 -9.49
CA SER A 72 -11.96 4.07 -9.91
C SER A 72 -13.05 4.68 -10.77
N CYS A 73 -13.67 5.76 -10.30
CA CYS A 73 -14.18 6.77 -11.21
C CYS A 73 -12.97 7.35 -11.95
N ILE A 74 -12.67 6.75 -13.10
CA ILE A 74 -11.78 7.32 -14.10
C ILE A 74 -12.53 8.55 -14.61
N PHE A 75 -12.07 9.74 -14.27
CA PHE A 75 -12.35 10.91 -15.10
C PHE A 75 -11.52 10.81 -16.36
#